data_AF-A0A357R3J4-F1
#
_entry.id   AF-A0A357R3J4-F1
#
_cell.length_a   1.000
_cell.length_b   1.000
_cell.length_c   1.000
_cell.angle_alpha   90.00
_cell.angle_beta   90.00
_cell.angle_gamma   90.00
#
_symmetry.space_group_name_H-M   'P 1'
#
loop_
_entity.id
_entity.type
_entity.pdbx_description
1 polymer ?
#
loop_
_entity_poly.entity_id
_entity_poly.type
_entity_poly.pdbx_seq_one_letter_code
_entity_poly.pdbx_strand_id
1 'polypeptide(L)' 'MPAETGGEFRENARIKAQYGFELTGLPTLADDSGLEVDALKGAPGVHSARYAGEGA' A
#
# COMPACT_ATOMS: atom_id res chain seq x y z
N MET A 1 6.63 -7.98 6.18
CA MET A 1 5.42 -7.40 5.55
C MET A 1 5.31 -7.97 4.14
N PRO A 2 4.11 -8.31 3.66
CA PRO A 2 3.91 -8.86 2.33
C PRO A 2 4.26 -7.82 1.27
N ALA A 3 4.58 -8.27 0.04
CA ALA A 3 4.79 -7.37 -1.08
C ALA A 3 3.47 -6.69 -1.46
N GLU A 4 3.50 -5.37 -1.66
CA GLU A 4 2.37 -4.56 -2.14
C GLU A 4 2.33 -4.59 -3.66
N THR A 5 1.55 -5.51 -4.23
CA THR A 5 1.44 -5.72 -5.69
C THR A 5 0.16 -5.15 -6.29
N GLY A 6 -0.67 -4.47 -5.50
CA GLY A 6 -1.90 -3.83 -5.97
C GLY A 6 -1.62 -2.55 -6.75
N GLY A 7 -2.49 -2.25 -7.70
CA GLY A 7 -2.50 -0.98 -8.44
C GLY A 7 -3.26 0.13 -7.72
N GLU A 8 -4.05 -0.22 -6.70
CA GLU A 8 -4.85 0.71 -5.90
C GLU A 8 -4.56 0.55 -4.39
N PHE A 9 -4.75 1.62 -3.61
CA PHE A 9 -4.57 1.59 -2.15
C PHE A 9 -5.40 0.49 -1.47
N ARG A 10 -6.66 0.32 -1.91
CA ARG A 10 -7.55 -0.70 -1.37
C ARG A 10 -7.00 -2.12 -1.53
N GLU A 11 -6.34 -2.40 -2.65
CA GLU A 11 -5.76 -3.72 -2.93
C GLU A 11 -4.59 -3.99 -1.99
N ASN A 12 -3.70 -3.02 -1.80
CA ASN A 12 -2.58 -3.13 -0.86
C ASN A 12 -3.05 -3.26 0.60
N ALA A 13 -4.04 -2.46 1.01
CA ALA A 13 -4.65 -2.57 2.34
C ALA A 13 -5.23 -3.98 2.56
N ARG A 14 -5.90 -4.56 1.55
CA ARG A 14 -6.41 -5.93 1.61
C ARG A 14 -5.28 -6.96 1.74
N ILE A 15 -4.20 -6.84 0.97
CA ILE A 15 -3.04 -7.74 1.04
C ILE A 15 -2.45 -7.73 2.45
N LYS A 16 -2.26 -6.55 3.06
CA LYS A 16 -1.74 -6.41 4.43
C LYS A 16 -2.68 -7.01 5.47
N ALA A 17 -3.99 -6.74 5.36
CA ALA A 17 -4.99 -7.28 6.29
C ALA A 17 -5.05 -8.81 6.23
N GLN A 18 -5.02 -9.37 5.02
CA GLN A 18 -5.05 -10.81 4.81
C GLN A 18 -3.79 -11.49 5.38
N TYR A 19 -2.61 -10.91 5.14
CA TYR A 19 -1.37 -11.41 5.73
C TYR A 19 -1.40 -11.45 7.26
N GLY A 20 -1.92 -10.38 7.91
CA GLY A 20 -2.03 -10.38 9.37
C GLY A 20 -3.04 -11.40 9.90
N PHE A 21 -4.15 -11.63 9.19
CA PHE A 21 -5.10 -12.68 9.52
C PHE A 21 -4.46 -14.08 9.37
N GLU A 22 -3.72 -14.33 8.29
CA GLU A 22 -3.05 -15.62 8.04
C GLU A 22 -2.01 -15.95 9.11
N LEU A 23 -1.32 -14.93 9.66
CA LEU A 23 -0.34 -15.13 10.73
C LEU A 23 -0.96 -15.34 12.10
N THR A 24 -2.09 -14.69 12.40
CA THR A 24 -2.61 -14.58 13.77
C THR A 24 -3.91 -15.37 14.00
N GLY A 25 -4.65 -15.66 12.95
CA GLY A 25 -6.02 -16.19 13.02
C GLY A 25 -7.05 -15.19 13.55
N LEU A 26 -6.68 -13.92 13.75
CA LEU A 26 -7.53 -12.88 14.34
C LEU A 26 -7.99 -11.86 13.30
N PRO A 27 -9.19 -11.27 13.45
CA PRO A 27 -9.61 -10.14 12.64
C PRO A 27 -8.53 -9.06 12.59
N THR A 28 -8.08 -8.74 11.37
CA THR A 28 -6.97 -7.82 11.13
C THR A 28 -7.46 -6.61 10.34
N LEU A 29 -7.13 -5.42 10.83
CA LEU A 29 -7.33 -4.16 10.13
C LEU A 29 -5.99 -3.70 9.56
N ALA A 30 -5.99 -3.20 8.32
CA ALA A 30 -4.82 -2.61 7.69
C ALA A 30 -5.22 -1.39 6.86
N ASP A 31 -4.23 -0.56 6.57
CA ASP A 31 -4.35 0.68 5.80
C ASP A 31 -3.31 0.72 4.68
N ASP A 32 -3.61 1.47 3.63
CA ASP A 32 -2.63 1.90 2.63
C ASP A 32 -2.92 3.33 2.20
N SER A 33 -1.87 4.14 2.20
CA SER A 33 -1.96 5.59 1.98
C SER A 33 -0.84 6.09 1.08
N GLY A 34 -1.07 7.25 0.49
CA GLY A 34 -0.11 7.90 -0.41
C GLY A 34 -0.49 9.35 -0.71
N LEU A 35 0.37 10.01 -1.46
CA LEU A 35 0.18 11.34 -2.02
C LEU A 35 -0.29 11.21 -3.47
N GLU A 36 -1.36 11.92 -3.82
CA GLU A 36 -1.81 12.08 -5.19
C GLU A 36 -1.75 13.55 -5.56
N VAL A 37 -1.14 13.86 -6.71
CA VAL A 37 -1.01 15.22 -7.22
C VAL A 37 -1.73 15.33 -8.55
N ASP A 38 -2.74 16.21 -8.63
CA ASP A 38 -3.57 16.41 -9.82
C ASP A 38 -2.74 16.75 -11.07
N ALA A 39 -1.76 17.65 -10.93
CA ALA A 39 -0.86 18.05 -12.02
C ALA A 39 0.01 16.89 -12.54
N LEU A 40 0.20 15.83 -11.73
CA LEU A 40 0.95 14.63 -12.08
C LEU A 40 0.02 13.44 -12.37
N LYS A 41 -1.27 13.70 -12.63
CA LYS A 41 -2.28 12.68 -12.90
C LYS A 41 -2.38 11.63 -11.79
N GLY A 42 -2.32 12.08 -10.54
CA GLY A 42 -2.42 11.22 -9.36
C GLY A 42 -1.10 10.60 -8.89
N ALA A 43 0.02 10.81 -9.60
CA ALA A 43 1.32 10.38 -9.08
C ALA A 43 1.73 11.20 -7.83
N PRO A 44 2.48 10.60 -6.88
CA PRO A 44 3.04 9.24 -6.91
C PRO A 44 2.08 8.07 -6.60
N GLY A 45 0.90 8.32 -6.01
CA GLY A 45 -0.12 7.30 -5.74
C GLY A 45 0.40 6.16 -4.87
N VAL A 46 0.11 4.91 -5.24
CA VAL A 46 0.60 3.70 -4.52
C VAL A 46 2.13 3.58 -4.44
N HIS A 47 2.87 4.38 -5.21
CA HIS A 47 4.33 4.41 -5.16
C HIS A 47 4.89 5.49 -4.24
N SER A 48 4.04 6.18 -3.47
CA SER A 48 4.42 7.30 -2.61
C SER A 48 5.65 7.04 -1.74
N ALA A 49 5.69 5.89 -1.05
CA ALA A 49 6.79 5.54 -0.17
C ALA A 49 8.12 5.26 -0.89
N ARG A 50 8.10 5.02 -2.20
CA ARG A 50 9.25 4.60 -3.02
C ARG A 50 9.41 5.41 -4.29
N TYR A 51 8.83 6.62 -4.34
CA TYR A 51 8.77 7.41 -5.56
C TYR A 51 10.16 7.89 -6.01
N ALA A 52 11.03 8.22 -5.05
CA ALA A 52 12.40 8.66 -5.31
C ALA A 52 13.41 7.50 -5.39
N GLY A 53 12.96 6.24 -5.34
CA GLY A 53 13.82 5.07 -5.31
C GLY A 53 14.32 4.69 -3.90
N GLU A 54 15.11 3.63 -3.83
CA GLU A 54 15.63 3.09 -2.57
C GLU A 54 16.77 3.97 -2.03
N GLY A 55 16.63 4.44 -0.78
CA GLY A 55 17.66 5.24 -0.09
C GLY A 55 17.66 6.75 -0.41
N ALA A 56 16.63 7.24 -1.09
CA ALA A 56 16.41 8.67 -1.32
C ALA A 56 15.83 9.40 -0.10
#